data_AF-A0A964EFN5-F1
#
_entry.id   AF-A0A964EFN5-F1
#
_cell.length_a   1.000
_cell.length_b   1.000
_cell.length_c   1.000
_cell.angle_alpha   90.00
_cell.angle_beta   90.00
_cell.angle_gamma   90.00
#
_symmetry.space_group_name_H-M   'P 1'
#
loop_
_entity.id
_entity.type
_entity.pdbx_description
1 polymer ?
#
loop_
_entity_poly.entity_id
_entity_poly.type
_entity_poly.pdbx_seq_one_letter_code
_entity_poly.pdbx_strand_id
1 'polypeptide(L)'
;MRKIIPIILLISNLLVAQNAWINEFHYDNTGSGDVGEFVEVAIQNVSSFTLSEFRISFYNGSDNQRYDTYHNLSEFTQGATVNGITLFSKLIPGIQNGAPDGICLDYDNTVLHFISYEGVINATDGVAAGETSIDIGVSESSSTPIGSSLGLEGSGTDFTNFTWTVFTTATPGFPNDNQPLPVELVLLTTEINENNIDIIWQTETEVNNYGFEIERKSETKNWNQIGFVEGHGNSNSPKYYTYSDNSVNASGKYSYRLKQIDINGTFEYSKIVEVIFTAPKDFELTQNYPNPFNPETSIQFNLPIDANVKLSVFNVLGEEVVQLINGFKSAGIHNVTFDGGSINSGIYFYKIEANNFMQIRKMILQK
;
A
#
# COMPACT_ATOMS: atom_id res chain seq x y z
N MET A 1 39.24 -43.05 -19.23
CA MET A 1 37.92 -42.58 -19.73
C MET A 1 36.99 -42.42 -18.54
N ARG A 2 36.75 -41.19 -18.07
CA ARG A 2 35.75 -40.93 -17.02
C ARG A 2 34.38 -40.94 -17.69
N LYS A 3 33.52 -41.88 -17.29
CA LYS A 3 32.10 -41.91 -17.68
C LYS A 3 31.42 -40.68 -17.06
N ILE A 4 30.93 -39.80 -17.91
CA ILE A 4 30.00 -38.74 -17.53
C ILE A 4 28.65 -39.43 -17.35
N ILE A 5 28.17 -39.52 -16.12
CA ILE A 5 26.78 -39.89 -15.82
C ILE A 5 25.99 -38.58 -15.93
N PRO A 6 25.00 -38.45 -16.83
CA PRO A 6 24.13 -37.30 -16.84
C PRO A 6 23.25 -37.39 -15.59
N ILE A 7 23.46 -36.48 -14.65
CA ILE A 7 22.50 -36.21 -13.59
C ILE A 7 21.35 -35.48 -14.29
N ILE A 8 20.32 -36.24 -14.66
CA ILE A 8 19.00 -35.67 -14.96
C ILE A 8 18.49 -35.20 -13.61
N LEU A 9 18.58 -33.90 -13.39
CA LEU A 9 17.98 -33.22 -12.26
C LEU A 9 16.45 -33.25 -12.49
N LEU A 10 15.80 -34.31 -12.05
CA LEU A 10 14.36 -34.28 -11.78
C LEU A 10 14.19 -33.32 -10.58
N ILE A 11 14.10 -32.02 -10.85
CA ILE A 11 13.54 -31.10 -9.87
C ILE A 11 12.08 -31.51 -9.76
N SER A 12 11.78 -32.14 -8.64
CA SER A 12 10.48 -32.67 -8.26
C SER A 12 9.38 -31.63 -8.42
N ASN A 13 8.37 -31.93 -9.23
CA ASN A 13 7.05 -31.27 -9.18
C ASN A 13 6.39 -31.37 -7.79
N LEU A 14 6.97 -32.12 -6.85
CA LEU A 14 6.50 -32.32 -5.49
C LEU A 14 6.61 -31.09 -4.57
N LEU A 15 7.32 -30.02 -4.99
CA LEU A 15 7.49 -28.79 -4.19
C LEU A 15 6.53 -27.66 -4.60
N VAL A 16 5.63 -27.91 -5.55
CA VAL A 16 5.06 -26.83 -6.37
C VAL A 16 3.74 -26.26 -5.85
N ALA A 17 2.90 -27.01 -5.12
CA ALA A 17 1.54 -26.55 -4.75
C ALA A 17 1.27 -26.31 -3.26
N GLN A 18 2.30 -26.22 -2.40
CA GLN A 18 2.12 -26.01 -0.95
C GLN A 18 1.43 -24.67 -0.59
N ASN A 19 1.27 -23.76 -1.55
CA ASN A 19 0.79 -22.40 -1.30
C ASN A 19 -0.60 -22.15 -1.92
N ALA A 20 -1.44 -23.19 -2.04
CA ALA A 20 -2.85 -23.06 -2.35
C ALA A 20 -3.70 -23.73 -1.26
N TRP A 21 -4.76 -23.05 -0.81
CA TRP A 21 -5.62 -23.53 0.28
C TRP A 21 -7.07 -23.10 0.09
N ILE A 22 -7.99 -23.84 0.71
CA ILE A 22 -9.39 -23.43 0.86
C ILE A 22 -9.42 -22.28 1.88
N ASN A 23 -9.92 -21.11 1.48
CA ASN A 23 -9.86 -19.88 2.27
C ASN A 23 -11.19 -19.56 2.99
N GLU A 24 -12.31 -19.82 2.33
CA GLU A 24 -13.65 -19.50 2.81
C GLU A 24 -14.67 -20.43 2.14
N PHE A 25 -15.73 -20.83 2.83
CA PHE A 25 -16.87 -21.55 2.25
C PHE A 25 -18.14 -21.38 3.08
N HIS A 26 -19.27 -21.74 2.49
CA HIS A 26 -20.59 -21.69 3.13
C HIS A 26 -21.43 -22.89 2.69
N TYR A 27 -22.11 -23.57 3.62
CA TYR A 27 -22.85 -24.81 3.38
C TYR A 27 -24.21 -24.94 4.10
N ASP A 28 -24.47 -24.22 5.20
CA ASP A 28 -25.76 -24.35 5.93
C ASP A 28 -26.26 -22.99 6.45
N ASN A 29 -27.53 -22.68 6.23
CA ASN A 29 -28.16 -21.48 6.80
C ASN A 29 -29.66 -21.59 7.11
N THR A 30 -30.17 -20.58 7.81
CA THR A 30 -31.59 -20.44 8.10
C THR A 30 -32.43 -20.37 6.83
N GLY A 31 -33.40 -21.26 6.69
CA GLY A 31 -34.38 -21.18 5.63
C GLY A 31 -34.84 -22.55 5.13
N SER A 32 -35.62 -22.54 4.05
CA SER A 32 -35.89 -23.75 3.27
C SER A 32 -34.91 -23.79 2.10
N GLY A 33 -33.88 -24.63 2.24
CA GLY A 33 -32.78 -24.73 1.30
C GLY A 33 -31.67 -23.73 1.63
N ASP A 34 -30.44 -24.17 1.45
CA ASP A 34 -29.23 -23.40 1.72
C ASP A 34 -29.01 -22.42 0.58
N VAL A 35 -28.93 -21.12 0.92
CA VAL A 35 -28.76 -20.04 -0.06
C VAL A 35 -27.34 -19.50 -0.04
N GLY A 36 -26.74 -19.36 -1.22
CA GLY A 36 -25.45 -18.70 -1.36
C GLY A 36 -24.25 -19.59 -1.03
N GLU A 37 -24.43 -20.91 -1.06
CA GLU A 37 -23.35 -21.89 -0.91
C GLU A 37 -22.21 -21.61 -1.91
N PHE A 38 -20.97 -21.59 -1.42
CA PHE A 38 -19.80 -21.26 -2.21
C PHE A 38 -18.53 -21.85 -1.62
N VAL A 39 -17.47 -21.88 -2.43
CA VAL A 39 -16.10 -22.15 -1.99
C VAL A 39 -15.18 -21.09 -2.56
N GLU A 40 -14.23 -20.65 -1.76
CA GLU A 40 -13.11 -19.79 -2.12
C GLU A 40 -11.77 -20.51 -1.90
N VAL A 41 -10.88 -20.36 -2.87
CA VAL A 41 -9.50 -20.87 -2.84
C VAL A 41 -8.53 -19.71 -2.98
N ALA A 42 -7.51 -19.69 -2.13
CA ALA A 42 -6.39 -18.77 -2.21
C ALA A 42 -5.19 -19.47 -2.84
N ILE A 43 -4.50 -18.80 -3.78
CA ILE A 43 -3.31 -19.34 -4.48
C ILE A 43 -2.18 -18.31 -4.49
N GLN A 44 -1.08 -18.60 -3.81
CA GLN A 44 0.12 -17.77 -3.88
C GLN A 44 0.85 -17.98 -5.21
N ASN A 45 1.35 -16.90 -5.81
CA ASN A 45 2.07 -16.86 -7.08
C ASN A 45 1.32 -17.59 -8.19
N VAL A 46 0.03 -17.29 -8.37
CA VAL A 46 -0.86 -18.00 -9.30
C VAL A 46 -0.31 -18.16 -10.72
N SER A 47 0.52 -17.21 -11.19
CA SER A 47 1.23 -17.30 -12.48
C SER A 47 2.14 -18.52 -12.64
N SER A 48 2.49 -19.19 -11.55
CA SER A 48 3.29 -20.42 -11.53
C SER A 48 2.47 -21.68 -11.76
N PHE A 49 1.15 -21.58 -11.90
CA PHE A 49 0.24 -22.72 -11.98
C PHE A 49 -0.70 -22.66 -13.19
N THR A 50 -1.22 -23.83 -13.57
CA THR A 50 -2.33 -23.94 -14.51
C THR A 50 -3.64 -24.09 -13.73
N LEU A 51 -4.54 -23.09 -13.81
CA LEU A 51 -5.81 -23.12 -13.07
C LEU A 51 -6.68 -24.34 -13.38
N SER A 52 -6.59 -24.88 -14.60
CA SER A 52 -7.35 -26.08 -14.99
C SER A 52 -6.88 -27.38 -14.34
N GLU A 53 -5.76 -27.37 -13.63
CA GLU A 53 -5.24 -28.52 -12.90
C GLU A 53 -5.68 -28.53 -11.43
N PHE A 54 -6.20 -27.41 -10.92
CA PHE A 54 -6.81 -27.34 -9.59
C PHE A 54 -8.28 -27.76 -9.62
N ARG A 55 -8.69 -28.52 -8.59
CA ARG A 55 -10.05 -29.03 -8.46
C ARG A 55 -10.53 -29.00 -7.01
N ILE A 56 -11.82 -28.71 -6.85
CA ILE A 56 -12.57 -28.90 -5.61
C ILE A 56 -13.48 -30.14 -5.78
N SER A 57 -13.46 -31.04 -4.82
CA SER A 57 -14.36 -32.22 -4.76
C SER A 57 -15.03 -32.27 -3.39
N PHE A 58 -16.26 -32.75 -3.32
CA PHE A 58 -17.01 -32.84 -2.08
C PHE A 58 -17.29 -34.29 -1.66
N TYR A 59 -17.14 -34.56 -0.38
CA TYR A 59 -17.22 -35.89 0.22
C TYR A 59 -18.37 -35.97 1.21
N ASN A 60 -19.16 -37.05 1.10
CA ASN A 60 -20.25 -37.36 2.01
C ASN A 60 -19.72 -38.23 3.16
N GLY A 61 -19.86 -37.82 4.42
CA GLY A 61 -19.32 -38.60 5.54
C GLY A 61 -20.16 -39.80 5.96
N SER A 62 -21.39 -39.96 5.45
CA SER A 62 -22.22 -41.15 5.73
C SER A 62 -21.72 -42.40 5.01
N ASP A 63 -21.18 -42.26 3.80
CA ASP A 63 -20.59 -43.36 3.02
C ASP A 63 -19.08 -43.18 2.73
N ASN A 64 -18.51 -42.04 3.13
CA ASN A 64 -17.14 -41.62 2.89
C ASN A 64 -16.76 -41.59 1.39
N GLN A 65 -17.71 -41.29 0.50
CA GLN A 65 -17.49 -41.20 -0.94
C GLN A 65 -17.70 -39.78 -1.46
N ARG A 66 -17.10 -39.50 -2.62
CA ARG A 66 -17.33 -38.26 -3.36
C ARG A 66 -18.74 -38.28 -3.97
N TYR A 67 -19.52 -37.22 -3.75
CA TYR A 67 -20.89 -37.11 -4.29
C TYR A 67 -21.00 -36.21 -5.53
N ASP A 68 -19.92 -35.55 -5.91
CA ASP A 68 -19.82 -34.71 -7.11
C ASP A 68 -18.78 -35.26 -8.11
N THR A 69 -18.65 -34.59 -9.27
CA THR A 69 -17.59 -34.93 -10.23
C THR A 69 -16.30 -34.21 -9.85
N TYR A 70 -16.33 -32.88 -9.81
CA TYR A 70 -15.36 -31.92 -9.23
C TYR A 70 -15.68 -30.54 -9.83
N HIS A 71 -15.20 -29.47 -9.21
CA HIS A 71 -15.27 -28.11 -9.71
C HIS A 71 -13.86 -27.62 -10.07
N ASN A 72 -13.67 -27.22 -11.33
CA ASN A 72 -12.37 -26.77 -11.82
C ASN A 72 -12.14 -25.29 -11.50
N LEU A 73 -10.97 -24.92 -10.98
CA LEU A 73 -10.69 -23.51 -10.61
C LEU A 73 -10.64 -22.55 -11.81
N SER A 74 -10.45 -23.02 -13.04
CA SER A 74 -10.59 -22.17 -14.23
C SER A 74 -12.03 -21.68 -14.47
N GLU A 75 -13.01 -22.25 -13.77
CA GLU A 75 -14.42 -21.82 -13.79
C GLU A 75 -14.77 -20.91 -12.60
N PHE A 76 -13.83 -20.64 -11.70
CA PHE A 76 -14.04 -19.76 -10.55
C PHE A 76 -13.86 -18.30 -10.99
N THR A 77 -14.56 -17.40 -10.30
CA THR A 77 -14.37 -15.96 -10.49
C THR A 77 -13.09 -15.55 -9.76
N GLN A 78 -12.14 -14.96 -10.49
CA GLN A 78 -10.95 -14.37 -9.88
C GLN A 78 -11.35 -13.10 -9.10
N GLY A 79 -10.98 -13.06 -7.82
CA GLY A 79 -11.13 -11.92 -6.93
C GLY A 79 -9.83 -11.10 -6.81
N ALA A 80 -9.60 -10.56 -5.62
CA ALA A 80 -8.41 -9.80 -5.28
C ALA A 80 -7.13 -10.65 -5.36
N THR A 81 -6.03 -10.02 -5.79
CA THR A 81 -4.66 -10.55 -5.64
C THR A 81 -3.92 -9.69 -4.63
N VAL A 82 -3.37 -10.30 -3.59
CA VAL A 82 -2.72 -9.58 -2.49
C VAL A 82 -1.50 -10.34 -1.98
N ASN A 83 -0.34 -9.68 -1.86
CA ASN A 83 0.94 -10.32 -1.49
C ASN A 83 1.26 -11.57 -2.34
N GLY A 84 0.88 -11.53 -3.62
CA GLY A 84 1.01 -12.65 -4.55
C GLY A 84 -0.05 -13.75 -4.36
N ILE A 85 -0.94 -13.67 -3.38
CA ILE A 85 -2.05 -14.61 -3.16
C ILE A 85 -3.27 -14.12 -3.93
N THR A 86 -3.79 -14.93 -4.84
CA THR A 86 -5.00 -14.61 -5.61
C THR A 86 -6.16 -15.45 -5.12
N LEU A 87 -7.30 -14.80 -4.85
CA LEU A 87 -8.53 -15.45 -4.43
C LEU A 87 -9.39 -15.84 -5.63
N PHE A 88 -9.99 -17.03 -5.55
CA PHE A 88 -10.88 -17.57 -6.57
C PHE A 88 -12.12 -18.09 -5.88
N SER A 89 -13.29 -17.56 -6.20
CA SER A 89 -14.56 -17.96 -5.57
C SER A 89 -15.59 -18.44 -6.60
N LYS A 90 -16.45 -19.37 -6.20
CA LYS A 90 -17.53 -19.88 -7.04
C LYS A 90 -18.73 -20.29 -6.18
N LEU A 91 -19.92 -19.86 -6.60
CA LEU A 91 -21.18 -20.38 -6.06
C LEU A 91 -21.33 -21.85 -6.47
N ILE A 92 -21.56 -22.71 -5.48
CA ILE A 92 -21.72 -24.14 -5.66
C ILE A 92 -22.95 -24.58 -4.87
N PRO A 93 -24.14 -24.63 -5.50
CA PRO A 93 -25.35 -25.11 -4.83
C PRO A 93 -25.30 -26.61 -4.55
N GLY A 94 -25.84 -27.03 -3.40
CA GLY A 94 -25.96 -28.44 -3.00
C GLY A 94 -24.73 -28.99 -2.29
N ILE A 95 -23.97 -28.15 -1.58
CA ILE A 95 -23.01 -28.59 -0.58
C ILE A 95 -23.83 -29.27 0.54
N GLN A 96 -23.43 -30.47 0.93
CA GLN A 96 -24.18 -31.23 1.93
C GLN A 96 -23.88 -30.70 3.34
N ASN A 97 -24.81 -30.91 4.28
CA ASN A 97 -24.73 -30.44 5.67
C ASN A 97 -24.72 -31.61 6.67
N GLY A 98 -24.17 -32.75 6.26
CA GLY A 98 -23.98 -33.93 7.08
C GLY A 98 -22.87 -33.74 8.11
N ALA A 99 -23.03 -34.41 9.25
CA ALA A 99 -22.03 -34.46 10.32
C ALA A 99 -21.31 -35.82 10.32
N PRO A 100 -20.14 -35.98 9.67
CA PRO A 100 -19.40 -34.97 8.90
C PRO A 100 -19.69 -34.99 7.40
N ASP A 101 -19.32 -33.91 6.70
CA ASP A 101 -19.11 -33.83 5.26
C ASP A 101 -17.80 -33.04 5.01
N GLY A 102 -17.27 -33.06 3.78
CA GLY A 102 -15.91 -32.54 3.54
C GLY A 102 -15.62 -32.03 2.14
N ILE A 103 -14.52 -31.28 2.06
CA ILE A 103 -14.04 -30.59 0.86
C ILE A 103 -12.58 -30.97 0.62
N CYS A 104 -12.27 -31.42 -0.59
CA CYS A 104 -10.91 -31.70 -1.03
C CYS A 104 -10.50 -30.69 -2.11
N LEU A 105 -9.36 -30.03 -1.90
CA LEU A 105 -8.62 -29.28 -2.90
C LEU A 105 -7.42 -30.11 -3.38
N ASP A 106 -7.35 -30.38 -4.67
CA ASP A 106 -6.21 -31.04 -5.30
C ASP A 106 -5.62 -30.22 -6.45
N TYR A 107 -4.34 -30.46 -6.74
CA TYR A 107 -3.63 -29.94 -7.92
C TYR A 107 -2.98 -31.11 -8.66
N ASP A 108 -3.33 -31.29 -9.93
CA ASP A 108 -2.86 -32.41 -10.77
C ASP A 108 -3.03 -33.78 -10.09
N ASN A 109 -4.20 -34.01 -9.47
CA ASN A 109 -4.53 -35.21 -8.70
C ASN A 109 -3.64 -35.47 -7.47
N THR A 110 -2.97 -34.44 -6.95
CA THR A 110 -2.29 -34.47 -5.65
C THR A 110 -3.11 -33.68 -4.65
N VAL A 111 -3.54 -34.32 -3.56
CA VAL A 111 -4.29 -33.65 -2.49
C VAL A 111 -3.42 -32.57 -1.87
N LEU A 112 -3.97 -31.36 -1.80
CA LEU A 112 -3.37 -30.24 -1.07
C LEU A 112 -4.04 -30.13 0.29
N HIS A 113 -5.37 -30.03 0.29
CA HIS A 113 -6.18 -29.92 1.49
C HIS A 113 -7.32 -30.92 1.41
N PHE A 114 -7.50 -31.69 2.48
CA PHE A 114 -8.71 -32.46 2.70
C PHE A 114 -9.27 -32.09 4.06
N ILE A 115 -10.29 -31.23 4.05
CA ILE A 115 -10.93 -30.71 5.27
C ILE A 115 -12.35 -31.25 5.40
N SER A 116 -12.84 -31.25 6.63
CA SER A 116 -14.22 -31.61 6.97
C SER A 116 -14.75 -30.70 8.05
N TYR A 117 -16.06 -30.68 8.18
CA TYR A 117 -16.77 -30.01 9.27
C TYR A 117 -17.59 -31.06 10.04
N GLU A 118 -17.78 -30.80 11.32
CA GLU A 118 -18.60 -31.63 12.23
C GLU A 118 -18.11 -33.08 12.41
N GLY A 119 -16.81 -33.31 12.22
CA GLY A 119 -16.15 -34.61 12.42
C GLY A 119 -15.15 -34.93 11.31
N VAL A 120 -14.66 -36.17 11.28
CA VAL A 120 -13.63 -36.63 10.32
C VAL A 120 -14.17 -37.66 9.32
N ILE A 121 -13.70 -37.59 8.08
CA ILE A 121 -14.00 -38.49 6.96
C ILE A 121 -12.75 -39.30 6.63
N ASN A 122 -12.95 -40.59 6.31
CA ASN A 122 -11.90 -41.44 5.74
C ASN A 122 -12.27 -41.79 4.31
N ALA A 123 -11.83 -40.99 3.35
CA ALA A 123 -12.29 -41.08 1.97
C ALA A 123 -12.02 -42.48 1.38
N THR A 124 -13.03 -43.02 0.71
CA THR A 124 -12.98 -44.36 0.11
C THR A 124 -12.80 -44.33 -1.41
N ASP A 125 -12.96 -43.16 -2.03
CA ASP A 125 -12.82 -42.94 -3.46
C ASP A 125 -12.29 -41.54 -3.80
N GLY A 126 -12.24 -41.22 -5.11
CA GLY A 126 -11.72 -39.95 -5.60
C GLY A 126 -10.22 -39.78 -5.37
N VAL A 127 -9.75 -38.53 -5.42
CA VAL A 127 -8.33 -38.19 -5.28
C VAL A 127 -7.84 -38.37 -3.84
N ALA A 128 -8.71 -38.16 -2.85
CA ALA A 128 -8.40 -38.34 -1.43
C ALA A 128 -8.57 -39.79 -0.94
N ALA A 129 -8.76 -40.77 -1.82
CA ALA A 129 -8.99 -42.16 -1.43
C ALA A 129 -7.87 -42.69 -0.51
N GLY A 130 -8.24 -43.12 0.70
CA GLY A 130 -7.32 -43.60 1.73
C GLY A 130 -6.77 -42.51 2.65
N GLU A 131 -7.10 -41.24 2.43
CA GLU A 131 -6.75 -40.13 3.32
C GLU A 131 -7.83 -39.87 4.37
N THR A 132 -7.41 -39.36 5.53
CA THR A 132 -8.30 -38.87 6.59
C THR A 132 -8.34 -37.36 6.52
N SER A 133 -9.54 -36.79 6.45
CA SER A 133 -9.73 -35.34 6.46
C SER A 133 -9.32 -34.70 7.79
N ILE A 134 -8.99 -33.42 7.78
CA ILE A 134 -8.81 -32.59 8.98
C ILE A 134 -10.14 -31.90 9.32
N ASP A 135 -10.71 -32.19 10.48
CA ASP A 135 -11.85 -31.45 11.03
C ASP A 135 -11.42 -30.02 11.35
N ILE A 136 -12.11 -29.03 10.77
CA ILE A 136 -11.79 -27.61 10.94
C ILE A 136 -12.22 -27.04 12.29
N GLY A 137 -13.08 -27.77 13.04
CA GLY A 137 -13.48 -27.41 14.40
C GLY A 137 -14.48 -26.25 14.52
N VAL A 138 -14.99 -25.75 13.40
CA VAL A 138 -16.11 -24.80 13.30
C VAL A 138 -17.16 -25.37 12.34
N SER A 139 -18.42 -24.97 12.53
CA SER A 139 -19.54 -25.50 11.76
C SER A 139 -20.62 -24.45 11.58
N GLU A 140 -21.46 -24.66 10.57
CA GLU A 140 -22.71 -23.94 10.39
C GLU A 140 -23.89 -24.80 10.87
N SER A 141 -25.08 -24.24 10.88
CA SER A 141 -26.29 -24.94 11.25
C SER A 141 -27.49 -24.30 10.56
N SER A 142 -28.65 -24.97 10.60
CA SER A 142 -29.94 -24.38 10.24
C SER A 142 -30.34 -23.10 11.00
N SER A 143 -29.53 -22.64 11.96
CA SER A 143 -29.68 -21.34 12.64
C SER A 143 -28.67 -20.27 12.21
N THR A 144 -27.70 -20.61 11.36
CA THR A 144 -26.70 -19.70 10.81
C THR A 144 -27.37 -18.65 9.91
N PRO A 145 -27.14 -17.34 10.12
CA PRO A 145 -27.74 -16.30 9.30
C PRO A 145 -27.30 -16.39 7.83
N ILE A 146 -28.22 -16.15 6.90
CA ILE A 146 -27.92 -16.02 5.47
C ILE A 146 -26.81 -14.97 5.26
N GLY A 147 -25.80 -15.35 4.48
CA GLY A 147 -24.64 -14.51 4.18
C GLY A 147 -23.50 -14.65 5.19
N SER A 148 -23.60 -15.55 6.17
CA SER A 148 -22.45 -15.99 6.99
C SER A 148 -21.57 -16.96 6.20
N SER A 149 -20.38 -17.25 6.72
CA SER A 149 -19.46 -18.24 6.14
C SER A 149 -18.51 -18.81 7.20
N LEU A 150 -17.85 -19.90 6.86
CA LEU A 150 -16.66 -20.38 7.54
C LEU A 150 -15.44 -19.96 6.74
N GLY A 151 -14.44 -19.40 7.41
CA GLY A 151 -13.24 -18.97 6.73
C GLY A 151 -12.03 -18.89 7.64
N LEU A 152 -10.89 -18.65 7.03
CA LEU A 152 -9.63 -18.47 7.71
C LEU A 152 -9.47 -17.02 8.20
N GLU A 153 -9.07 -16.83 9.45
CA GLU A 153 -8.56 -15.57 9.99
C GLU A 153 -7.09 -15.70 10.41
N GLY A 154 -6.36 -14.58 10.48
CA GLY A 154 -4.95 -14.55 10.84
C GLY A 154 -4.10 -13.78 9.83
N SER A 155 -2.80 -13.65 10.10
CA SER A 155 -1.88 -12.87 9.27
C SER A 155 -0.71 -13.73 8.80
N GLY A 156 -0.37 -13.66 7.52
CA GLY A 156 0.77 -14.38 6.96
C GLY A 156 0.59 -14.67 5.47
N THR A 157 1.47 -15.49 4.92
CA THR A 157 1.37 -15.95 3.52
C THR A 157 1.37 -17.48 3.40
N ASP A 158 1.31 -18.17 4.54
CA ASP A 158 1.32 -19.63 4.64
C ASP A 158 0.04 -20.07 5.35
N PHE A 159 -0.59 -21.13 4.85
CA PHE A 159 -1.83 -21.68 5.42
C PHE A 159 -1.72 -21.93 6.94
N THR A 160 -0.55 -22.35 7.42
CA THR A 160 -0.30 -22.64 8.84
C THR A 160 -0.36 -21.41 9.75
N ASN A 161 -0.46 -20.20 9.19
CA ASN A 161 -0.60 -18.96 9.94
C ASN A 161 -2.06 -18.59 10.24
N PHE A 162 -3.02 -19.34 9.69
CA PHE A 162 -4.43 -19.05 9.82
C PHE A 162 -5.17 -20.04 10.70
N THR A 163 -6.33 -19.64 11.20
CA THR A 163 -7.23 -20.47 12.00
C THR A 163 -8.66 -20.33 11.46
N TRP A 164 -9.41 -21.43 11.45
CA TRP A 164 -10.80 -21.42 11.03
C TRP A 164 -11.69 -20.70 12.05
N THR A 165 -12.60 -19.86 11.55
CA THR A 165 -13.57 -19.10 12.34
C THR A 165 -14.90 -19.00 11.59
N VAL A 166 -15.92 -18.48 12.26
CA VAL A 166 -17.24 -18.19 11.68
C VAL A 166 -17.34 -16.69 11.42
N PHE A 167 -17.59 -16.30 10.17
CA PHE A 167 -17.83 -14.92 9.78
C PHE A 167 -19.31 -14.62 9.68
N THR A 168 -19.73 -13.45 10.17
CA THR A 168 -21.12 -12.97 10.04
C THR A 168 -21.45 -12.44 8.65
N THR A 169 -20.44 -12.23 7.82
CA THR A 169 -20.59 -11.72 6.45
C THR A 169 -19.52 -12.37 5.59
N ALA A 170 -19.95 -13.11 4.58
CA ALA A 170 -19.09 -13.77 3.62
C ALA A 170 -18.39 -12.75 2.72
N THR A 171 -17.16 -13.04 2.31
CA THR A 171 -16.30 -12.14 1.54
C THR A 171 -15.83 -12.72 0.20
N PRO A 172 -16.66 -13.40 -0.61
CA PRO A 172 -16.18 -14.07 -1.82
C PRO A 172 -15.49 -13.10 -2.79
N GLY A 173 -14.25 -13.43 -3.14
CA GLY A 173 -13.37 -12.63 -3.98
C GLY A 173 -12.60 -11.53 -3.25
N PHE A 174 -12.76 -11.40 -1.94
CA PHE A 174 -12.05 -10.48 -1.07
C PHE A 174 -11.46 -11.22 0.14
N PRO A 175 -10.36 -10.74 0.73
CA PRO A 175 -9.81 -11.35 1.93
C PRO A 175 -10.83 -11.33 3.07
N ASN A 176 -10.81 -12.39 3.89
CA ASN A 176 -11.70 -12.49 5.04
C ASN A 176 -11.39 -11.39 6.07
N ASP A 177 -12.38 -11.07 6.91
CA ASP A 177 -12.16 -10.22 8.07
C ASP A 177 -11.01 -10.79 8.93
N ASN A 178 -10.15 -9.92 9.46
CA ASN A 178 -8.94 -10.31 10.19
C ASN A 178 -7.91 -11.14 9.39
N GLN A 179 -8.00 -11.20 8.05
CA GLN A 179 -6.87 -11.47 7.16
C GLN A 179 -6.36 -10.16 6.56
N PRO A 180 -5.66 -9.31 7.35
CA PRO A 180 -5.31 -7.98 6.90
C PRO A 180 -4.46 -8.05 5.64
N LEU A 181 -4.84 -7.25 4.65
CA LEU A 181 -3.94 -6.89 3.58
C LEU A 181 -3.03 -5.77 4.08
N PRO A 182 -1.70 -5.88 3.92
CA PRO A 182 -0.87 -4.70 4.02
C PRO A 182 -1.19 -3.77 2.83
N VAL A 183 -1.10 -2.47 3.07
CA VAL A 183 -1.17 -1.45 2.04
C VAL A 183 -0.12 -1.74 0.97
N GLU A 184 -0.53 -1.86 -0.29
CA GLU A 184 0.42 -2.03 -1.38
C GLU A 184 0.99 -0.66 -1.81
N LEU A 185 2.19 -0.36 -1.31
CA LEU A 185 2.91 0.86 -1.66
C LEU A 185 3.60 0.72 -3.03
N VAL A 186 3.07 1.42 -4.03
CA VAL A 186 3.55 1.33 -5.42
C VAL A 186 4.62 2.35 -5.74
N LEU A 187 4.55 3.52 -5.09
CA LEU A 187 5.51 4.60 -5.25
C LEU A 187 5.90 5.13 -3.88
N LEU A 188 7.19 5.36 -3.69
CA LEU A 188 7.72 6.27 -2.68
C LEU A 188 8.89 7.00 -3.32
N THR A 189 8.85 8.33 -3.28
CA THR A 189 9.89 9.19 -3.86
C THR A 189 10.00 10.49 -3.07
N THR A 190 11.05 11.24 -3.36
CA THR A 190 11.29 12.57 -2.79
C THR A 190 11.52 13.59 -3.90
N GLU A 191 10.98 14.78 -3.73
CA GLU A 191 11.25 15.94 -4.59
C GLU A 191 11.71 17.12 -3.73
N ILE A 192 12.66 17.93 -4.23
CA ILE A 192 13.07 19.16 -3.55
C ILE A 192 12.27 20.31 -4.15
N ASN A 193 11.52 20.99 -3.29
CA ASN A 193 10.74 22.18 -3.65
C ASN A 193 11.20 23.37 -2.81
N GLU A 194 12.05 24.22 -3.42
CA GLU A 194 12.73 25.34 -2.74
C GLU A 194 13.53 24.88 -1.51
N ASN A 195 12.96 25.04 -0.32
CA ASN A 195 13.56 24.64 0.97
C ASN A 195 12.99 23.36 1.55
N ASN A 196 11.95 22.81 0.91
CA ASN A 196 11.24 21.66 1.42
C ASN A 196 11.67 20.41 0.67
N ILE A 197 11.64 19.29 1.37
CA ILE A 197 11.72 17.97 0.76
C ILE A 197 10.32 17.38 0.83
N ASP A 198 9.67 17.25 -0.32
CA ASP A 198 8.37 16.63 -0.44
C ASP A 198 8.55 15.11 -0.56
N ILE A 199 7.98 14.37 0.39
CA ILE A 199 7.91 12.92 0.39
C ILE A 199 6.57 12.52 -0.20
N ILE A 200 6.60 11.86 -1.35
CA ILE A 200 5.41 11.56 -2.16
C ILE A 200 5.28 10.05 -2.25
N TRP A 201 4.08 9.54 -1.97
CA TRP A 201 3.80 8.12 -2.12
C TRP A 201 2.42 7.84 -2.66
N GLN A 202 2.30 6.66 -3.25
CA GLN A 202 1.04 6.14 -3.78
C GLN A 202 0.82 4.73 -3.25
N THR A 203 -0.41 4.47 -2.83
CA THR A 203 -0.90 3.14 -2.50
C THR A 203 -1.81 2.66 -3.63
N GLU A 204 -1.78 1.37 -3.99
CA GLU A 204 -2.76 0.79 -4.92
C GLU A 204 -4.04 0.40 -4.18
N THR A 205 -3.88 -0.18 -2.99
CA THR A 205 -4.96 -0.57 -2.08
C THR A 205 -4.59 -0.20 -0.64
N GLU A 206 -5.61 -0.03 0.19
CA GLU A 206 -5.48 0.18 1.63
C GLU A 206 -6.49 -0.70 2.36
N VAL A 207 -6.05 -1.41 3.38
CA VAL A 207 -6.95 -2.14 4.28
C VAL A 207 -6.51 -1.88 5.69
N ASN A 208 -7.46 -1.51 6.54
CA ASN A 208 -7.24 -1.14 7.93
C ASN A 208 -6.12 -0.11 8.11
N ASN A 209 -5.83 0.73 7.11
CA ASN A 209 -4.73 1.67 7.17
C ASN A 209 -5.10 2.86 8.06
N TYR A 210 -4.50 2.92 9.24
CA TYR A 210 -4.64 4.07 10.13
C TYR A 210 -3.85 5.27 9.59
N GLY A 211 -2.66 5.02 9.04
CA GLY A 211 -1.88 6.04 8.35
C GLY A 211 -0.39 5.76 8.36
N PHE A 212 0.38 6.80 8.07
CA PHE A 212 1.81 6.70 7.81
C PHE A 212 2.59 7.62 8.75
N GLU A 213 3.47 7.06 9.56
CA GLU A 213 4.53 7.82 10.21
C GLU A 213 5.66 8.06 9.21
N ILE A 214 6.01 9.32 8.99
CA ILE A 214 7.13 9.71 8.14
C ILE A 214 8.35 9.78 9.03
N GLU A 215 9.33 8.95 8.76
CA GLU A 215 10.61 8.96 9.45
C GLU A 215 11.72 9.45 8.55
N ARG A 216 12.63 10.24 9.14
CA ARG A 216 13.82 10.76 8.48
C ARG A 216 15.06 10.39 9.26
N LYS A 217 16.13 10.12 8.53
CA LYS A 217 17.50 9.99 9.02
C LYS A 217 18.42 10.93 8.23
N SER A 218 19.44 11.48 8.89
CA SER A 218 20.57 12.13 8.21
C SER A 218 21.84 11.32 8.44
N GLU A 219 22.96 11.66 7.79
CA GLU A 219 24.23 10.94 8.00
C GLU A 219 24.70 10.93 9.47
N THR A 220 24.32 11.96 10.24
CA THR A 220 24.78 12.17 11.61
C THR A 220 23.74 11.88 12.69
N LYS A 221 22.47 11.69 12.33
CA LYS A 221 21.37 11.43 13.26
C LYS A 221 20.69 10.10 12.96
N ASN A 222 20.10 9.48 13.96
CA ASN A 222 19.28 8.27 13.78
C ASN A 222 17.91 8.61 13.19
N TRP A 223 17.15 7.58 12.82
CA TRP A 223 15.75 7.70 12.42
C TRP A 223 14.96 8.46 13.49
N ASN A 224 14.18 9.44 13.04
CA ASN A 224 13.25 10.19 13.87
C ASN A 224 11.96 10.39 13.10
N GLN A 225 10.82 10.24 13.78
CA GLN A 225 9.53 10.62 13.25
C GLN A 225 9.48 12.15 13.07
N ILE A 226 9.12 12.58 11.87
CA ILE A 226 8.99 14.00 11.55
C ILE A 226 7.54 14.41 11.28
N GLY A 227 6.66 13.45 10.99
CA GLY A 227 5.26 13.71 10.73
C GLY A 227 4.41 12.45 10.72
N PHE A 228 3.10 12.65 10.61
CA PHE A 228 2.12 11.60 10.41
C PHE A 228 1.08 12.07 9.38
N VAL A 229 0.66 11.17 8.50
CA VAL A 229 -0.43 11.41 7.54
C VAL A 229 -1.47 10.31 7.71
N GLU A 230 -2.72 10.71 7.99
CA GLU A 230 -3.84 9.78 8.14
C GLU A 230 -4.08 9.02 6.83
N GLY A 231 -4.31 7.71 6.94
CA GLY A 231 -4.74 6.86 5.83
C GLY A 231 -6.23 6.98 5.57
N HIS A 232 -6.74 6.31 4.54
CA HIS A 232 -8.18 6.26 4.27
C HIS A 232 -8.90 5.05 4.90
N GLY A 233 -8.25 4.31 5.79
CA GLY A 233 -8.79 3.07 6.35
C GLY A 233 -8.81 1.96 5.29
N ASN A 234 -9.92 1.86 4.55
CA ASN A 234 -10.11 0.87 3.49
C ASN A 234 -10.27 1.56 2.12
N SER A 235 -9.51 1.12 1.12
CA SER A 235 -9.58 1.61 -0.25
C SER A 235 -9.16 0.54 -1.25
N ASN A 236 -9.98 0.33 -2.27
CA ASN A 236 -9.66 -0.49 -3.45
C ASN A 236 -9.29 0.35 -4.68
N SER A 237 -8.98 1.64 -4.46
CA SER A 237 -8.55 2.58 -5.49
C SER A 237 -7.25 3.27 -5.08
N PRO A 238 -6.39 3.66 -6.03
CA PRO A 238 -5.14 4.29 -5.67
C PRO A 238 -5.31 5.57 -4.86
N LYS A 239 -4.49 5.74 -3.82
CA LYS A 239 -4.43 6.96 -3.02
C LYS A 239 -3.07 7.62 -3.17
N TYR A 240 -3.10 8.94 -3.19
CA TYR A 240 -1.92 9.79 -3.40
C TYR A 240 -1.72 10.63 -2.16
N TYR A 241 -0.50 10.58 -1.65
CA TYR A 241 -0.12 11.27 -0.44
C TYR A 241 1.12 12.11 -0.65
N THR A 242 1.21 13.18 0.12
CA THR A 242 2.40 14.02 0.19
C THR A 242 2.62 14.49 1.61
N TYR A 243 3.89 14.57 2.00
CA TYR A 243 4.34 15.20 3.23
C TYR A 243 5.53 16.11 2.95
N SER A 244 5.45 17.39 3.30
CA SER A 244 6.54 18.35 3.11
C SER A 244 7.39 18.48 4.37
N ASP A 245 8.64 18.03 4.32
CA ASP A 245 9.63 18.27 5.36
C ASP A 245 10.29 19.64 5.16
N ASN A 246 9.84 20.62 5.96
CA ASN A 246 10.33 21.99 5.98
C ASN A 246 11.40 22.24 7.07
N SER A 247 11.85 21.19 7.76
CA SER A 247 12.78 21.30 8.89
C SER A 247 14.24 21.09 8.48
N VAL A 248 14.50 20.78 7.21
CA VAL A 248 15.84 20.61 6.66
C VAL A 248 16.41 21.96 6.23
N ASN A 249 17.46 22.40 6.90
CA ASN A 249 18.13 23.68 6.62
C ASN A 249 19.63 23.54 6.34
N ALA A 250 20.17 22.32 6.40
CA ALA A 250 21.58 22.04 6.20
C ALA A 250 21.78 21.11 5.00
N SER A 251 22.75 21.43 4.15
CA SER A 251 23.16 20.57 3.05
C SER A 251 23.57 19.19 3.55
N GLY A 252 23.18 18.15 2.83
CA GLY A 252 23.55 16.78 3.17
C GLY A 252 22.63 15.75 2.54
N LYS A 253 22.98 14.49 2.77
CA LYS A 253 22.14 13.35 2.40
C LYS A 253 21.11 13.08 3.50
N TYR A 254 19.86 12.96 3.09
CA TYR A 254 18.74 12.58 3.93
C TYR A 254 18.09 11.32 3.38
N SER A 255 17.70 10.44 4.30
CA SER A 255 16.98 9.20 3.99
C SER A 255 15.60 9.27 4.63
N TYR A 256 14.59 8.83 3.89
CA TYR A 256 13.20 8.79 4.34
C TYR A 256 12.66 7.37 4.21
N ARG A 257 11.76 7.01 5.13
CA ARG A 257 10.94 5.81 5.05
C ARG A 257 9.58 6.10 5.68
N LEU A 258 8.59 5.34 5.28
CA LEU A 258 7.28 5.33 5.89
C LEU A 258 7.20 4.15 6.84
N LYS A 259 6.54 4.35 7.97
CA LYS A 259 6.01 3.28 8.81
C LYS A 259 4.49 3.34 8.68
N GLN A 260 3.94 2.42 7.90
CA GLN A 260 2.51 2.24 7.76
C GLN A 260 1.99 1.60 9.04
N ILE A 261 0.93 2.14 9.61
CA ILE A 261 0.30 1.66 10.84
C ILE A 261 -1.13 1.28 10.49
N ASP A 262 -1.53 0.10 10.94
CA ASP A 262 -2.89 -0.38 10.80
C ASP A 262 -3.75 0.02 12.01
N ILE A 263 -5.09 -0.04 11.90
CA ILE A 263 -6.05 0.35 12.95
C ILE A 263 -5.86 -0.47 14.24
N ASN A 264 -5.37 -1.72 14.13
CA ASN A 264 -5.06 -2.59 15.27
C ASN A 264 -3.68 -2.28 15.92
N GLY A 265 -2.91 -1.34 15.36
CA GLY A 265 -1.58 -0.94 15.83
C GLY A 265 -0.40 -1.76 15.27
N THR A 266 -0.63 -2.75 14.39
CA THR A 266 0.46 -3.38 13.65
C THR A 266 1.10 -2.40 12.67
N PHE A 267 2.35 -2.64 12.30
CA PHE A 267 3.05 -1.75 11.36
C PHE A 267 4.04 -2.47 10.47
N GLU A 268 4.28 -1.87 9.31
CA GLU A 268 5.31 -2.26 8.34
C GLU A 268 6.12 -1.04 7.89
N TYR A 269 7.40 -1.25 7.58
CA TYR A 269 8.25 -0.21 7.01
C TYR A 269 8.33 -0.31 5.49
N SER A 270 8.23 0.82 4.81
CA SER A 270 8.53 0.92 3.39
C SER A 270 10.02 0.71 3.08
N LYS A 271 10.34 0.64 1.79
CA LYS A 271 11.71 0.86 1.31
C LYS A 271 12.20 2.26 1.71
N ILE A 272 13.52 2.41 1.75
CA ILE A 272 14.17 3.70 2.02
C ILE A 272 14.38 4.45 0.71
N VAL A 273 14.02 5.72 0.69
CA VAL A 273 14.38 6.68 -0.38
C VAL A 273 15.38 7.70 0.14
N GLU A 274 16.20 8.22 -0.75
CA GLU A 274 17.30 9.10 -0.39
C GLU A 274 17.32 10.34 -1.28
N VAL A 275 17.69 11.47 -0.69
CA VAL A 275 17.79 12.76 -1.37
C VAL A 275 19.00 13.52 -0.87
N ILE A 276 19.64 14.28 -1.76
CA ILE A 276 20.74 15.18 -1.42
C ILE A 276 20.20 16.60 -1.43
N PHE A 277 20.01 17.17 -0.24
CA PHE A 277 19.60 18.56 -0.10
C PHE A 277 20.81 19.47 -0.13
N THR A 278 20.70 20.62 -0.82
CA THR A 278 21.76 21.63 -0.88
C THR A 278 21.20 22.97 -0.43
N ALA A 279 21.56 23.38 0.79
CA ALA A 279 21.26 24.71 1.29
C ALA A 279 22.10 25.78 0.55
N PRO A 280 21.59 27.01 0.41
CA PRO A 280 22.37 28.11 -0.15
C PRO A 280 23.65 28.37 0.65
N LYS A 281 24.75 28.67 -0.06
CA LYS A 281 26.06 28.95 0.57
C LYS A 281 26.32 30.43 0.79
N ASP A 282 25.72 31.27 -0.04
CA ASP A 282 25.95 32.70 -0.07
C ASP A 282 24.62 33.45 0.05
N PHE A 283 24.69 34.66 0.58
CA PHE A 283 23.60 35.61 0.45
C PHE A 283 23.50 36.04 -1.01
N GLU A 284 22.31 36.01 -1.59
CA GLU A 284 22.11 36.40 -2.98
C GLU A 284 20.74 37.05 -3.18
N LEU A 285 20.69 38.13 -3.96
CA LEU A 285 19.46 38.69 -4.52
C LEU A 285 19.46 38.46 -6.04
N THR A 286 18.54 37.63 -6.51
CA THR A 286 18.43 37.29 -7.93
C THR A 286 17.73 38.40 -8.70
N GLN A 287 17.77 38.30 -10.03
CA GLN A 287 16.99 39.18 -10.88
C GLN A 287 15.51 38.74 -10.83
N ASN A 288 14.61 39.68 -10.53
CA ASN A 288 13.17 39.45 -10.57
C ASN A 288 12.70 38.89 -11.92
N TYR A 289 11.69 38.01 -11.90
CA TYR A 289 11.11 37.43 -13.11
C TYR A 289 9.57 37.44 -13.04
N PRO A 290 8.89 37.88 -14.11
CA PRO A 290 9.43 38.47 -15.33
C PRO A 290 10.08 39.85 -15.09
N ASN A 291 10.93 40.30 -16.02
CA ASN A 291 11.45 41.68 -16.07
C ASN A 291 11.74 42.08 -17.54
N PRO A 292 11.02 43.03 -18.16
CA PRO A 292 9.93 43.84 -17.57
C PRO A 292 8.73 43.03 -17.10
N PHE A 293 7.96 43.57 -16.14
CA PHE A 293 6.80 42.89 -15.55
C PHE A 293 5.51 43.71 -15.64
N ASN A 294 4.35 43.04 -15.53
CA ASN A 294 3.02 43.65 -15.62
C ASN A 294 1.93 42.85 -14.85
N PRO A 295 1.28 43.46 -13.84
CA PRO A 295 1.89 44.35 -12.87
C PRO A 295 2.66 43.56 -11.80
N GLU A 296 2.70 42.23 -11.88
CA GLU A 296 3.31 41.36 -10.88
C GLU A 296 4.64 40.75 -11.32
N THR A 297 5.56 40.56 -10.37
CA THR A 297 6.84 39.87 -10.56
C THR A 297 7.23 39.11 -9.30
N SER A 298 8.08 38.08 -9.43
CA SER A 298 8.67 37.37 -8.29
C SER A 298 10.11 37.81 -8.08
N ILE A 299 10.47 38.08 -6.83
CA ILE A 299 11.83 38.42 -6.37
C ILE A 299 12.32 37.28 -5.50
N GLN A 300 13.39 36.61 -5.93
CA GLN A 300 14.03 35.54 -5.16
C GLN A 300 15.29 36.03 -4.45
N PHE A 301 15.52 35.54 -3.24
CA PHE A 301 16.78 35.72 -2.54
C PHE A 301 17.17 34.50 -1.71
N ASN A 302 18.47 34.32 -1.52
CA ASN A 302 19.06 33.21 -0.79
C ASN A 302 19.63 33.69 0.54
N LEU A 303 19.37 32.93 1.60
CA LEU A 303 19.93 33.14 2.93
C LEU A 303 20.72 31.89 3.34
N PRO A 304 22.05 31.97 3.53
CA PRO A 304 22.83 30.82 4.01
C PRO A 304 22.65 30.57 5.52
N ILE A 305 22.16 31.57 6.25
CA ILE A 305 21.88 31.53 7.68
C ILE A 305 20.62 32.34 7.98
N ASP A 306 20.00 32.06 9.13
CA ASP A 306 18.89 32.86 9.66
C ASP A 306 19.27 34.34 9.78
N ALA A 307 18.37 35.24 9.36
CA ALA A 307 18.63 36.68 9.32
C ALA A 307 17.37 37.52 9.47
N ASN A 308 17.52 38.74 10.01
CA ASN A 308 16.51 39.79 9.81
C ASN A 308 16.70 40.39 8.43
N VAL A 309 15.67 40.24 7.59
CA VAL A 309 15.65 40.71 6.20
C VAL A 309 14.81 41.97 6.10
N LYS A 310 15.35 43.00 5.45
CA LYS A 310 14.60 44.13 4.94
C LYS A 310 14.69 44.13 3.41
N LEU A 311 13.56 43.95 2.73
CA LEU A 311 13.46 44.03 1.27
C LEU A 311 12.55 45.21 0.92
N SER A 312 13.11 46.22 0.28
CA SER A 312 12.40 47.46 -0.07
C SER A 312 12.60 47.82 -1.53
N VAL A 313 11.59 48.46 -2.12
CA VAL A 313 11.56 48.98 -3.49
C VAL A 313 11.70 50.50 -3.46
N PHE A 314 12.48 51.04 -4.38
CA PHE A 314 12.84 52.44 -4.50
C PHE A 314 12.60 52.94 -5.93
N ASN A 315 12.19 54.21 -6.06
CA ASN A 315 12.13 54.88 -7.36
C ASN A 315 13.52 55.38 -7.80
N VAL A 316 13.60 55.99 -8.98
CA VAL A 316 14.86 56.55 -9.53
C VAL A 316 15.46 57.71 -8.72
N LEU A 317 14.67 58.34 -7.84
CA LEU A 317 15.13 59.39 -6.92
C LEU A 317 15.68 58.82 -5.60
N GLY A 318 15.58 57.50 -5.39
CA GLY A 318 16.01 56.83 -4.17
C GLY A 318 14.97 56.87 -3.04
N GLU A 319 13.72 57.25 -3.32
CA GLU A 319 12.65 57.24 -2.33
C GLU A 319 12.10 55.82 -2.18
N GLU A 320 11.96 55.32 -0.95
CA GLU A 320 11.34 54.02 -0.64
C GLU A 320 9.84 54.11 -0.99
N VAL A 321 9.41 53.35 -2.00
CA VAL A 321 8.02 53.34 -2.46
C VAL A 321 7.21 52.23 -1.82
N VAL A 322 7.83 51.07 -1.55
CA VAL A 322 7.18 49.89 -0.96
C VAL A 322 8.20 49.11 -0.13
N GLN A 323 7.77 48.60 1.02
CA GLN A 323 8.50 47.63 1.82
C GLN A 323 7.85 46.26 1.67
N LEU A 324 8.56 45.29 1.09
CA LEU A 324 8.05 43.95 0.81
C LEU A 324 8.27 43.00 1.98
N ILE A 325 9.41 43.11 2.66
CA ILE A 325 9.73 42.35 3.87
C ILE A 325 10.40 43.29 4.86
N ASN A 326 10.05 43.12 6.14
CA ASN A 326 10.80 43.64 7.27
C ASN A 326 10.63 42.72 8.47
N GLY A 327 11.53 41.76 8.63
CA GLY A 327 11.47 40.82 9.74
C GLY A 327 12.40 39.62 9.60
N PHE A 328 12.29 38.70 10.56
CA PHE A 328 13.10 37.49 10.62
C PHE A 328 12.73 36.48 9.53
N LYS A 329 13.75 35.86 8.92
CA LYS A 329 13.64 34.76 7.95
C LYS A 329 14.69 33.69 8.25
N SER A 330 14.27 32.43 8.18
CA SER A 330 15.18 31.28 8.32
C SER A 330 16.09 31.11 7.10
N ALA A 331 17.20 30.40 7.24
CA ALA A 331 18.06 30.01 6.14
C ALA A 331 17.26 29.28 5.03
N GLY A 332 17.62 29.55 3.78
CA GLY A 332 16.93 28.98 2.61
C GLY A 332 16.77 29.97 1.45
N ILE A 333 16.12 29.49 0.40
CA ILE A 333 15.66 30.23 -0.79
C ILE A 333 14.29 30.82 -0.48
N HIS A 334 14.10 32.11 -0.68
CA HIS A 334 12.84 32.80 -0.43
C HIS A 334 12.35 33.50 -1.68
N ASN A 335 11.06 33.38 -1.97
CA ASN A 335 10.39 34.08 -3.07
C ASN A 335 9.38 35.08 -2.53
N VAL A 336 9.32 36.27 -3.13
CA VAL A 336 8.38 37.34 -2.77
C VAL A 336 7.73 37.88 -4.02
N THR A 337 6.40 37.82 -4.06
CA THR A 337 5.63 38.48 -5.11
C THR A 337 5.55 39.98 -4.85
N PHE A 338 5.85 40.78 -5.87
CA PHE A 338 5.66 42.21 -5.87
C PHE A 338 4.59 42.59 -6.90
N ASP A 339 3.50 43.19 -6.44
CA ASP A 339 2.47 43.82 -7.26
C ASP A 339 2.73 45.33 -7.39
N GLY A 340 3.10 45.75 -8.60
CA GLY A 340 3.32 47.15 -8.99
C GLY A 340 2.05 47.88 -9.45
N GLY A 341 0.85 47.32 -9.27
CA GLY A 341 -0.40 47.87 -9.78
C GLY A 341 -0.72 49.29 -9.31
N SER A 342 -0.26 49.64 -8.11
CA SER A 342 -0.46 50.96 -7.46
C SER A 342 0.59 52.02 -7.79
N ILE A 343 1.65 51.68 -8.53
CA ILE A 343 2.73 52.60 -8.92
C ILE A 343 2.83 52.73 -10.45
N ASN A 344 3.43 53.82 -10.94
CA ASN A 344 3.50 54.10 -12.39
C ASN A 344 4.49 53.19 -13.12
N SER A 345 4.28 52.92 -14.41
CA SER A 345 5.29 52.26 -15.26
C SER A 345 6.61 53.04 -15.23
N GLY A 346 7.74 52.33 -15.14
CA GLY A 346 9.04 52.97 -14.96
C GLY A 346 10.12 52.03 -14.47
N ILE A 347 11.29 52.62 -14.18
CA ILE A 347 12.44 51.93 -13.62
C ILE A 347 12.37 52.02 -12.09
N TYR A 348 12.57 50.89 -11.43
CA TYR A 348 12.63 50.78 -9.99
C TYR A 348 13.88 50.00 -9.58
N PHE A 349 14.29 50.19 -8.33
CA PHE A 349 15.37 49.43 -7.71
C PHE A 349 14.83 48.72 -6.49
N TYR A 350 15.20 47.46 -6.30
CA TYR A 350 14.90 46.75 -5.07
C TYR A 350 16.21 46.42 -4.36
N LYS A 351 16.20 46.62 -3.04
CA LYS A 351 17.35 46.44 -2.16
C LYS A 351 17.00 45.45 -1.07
N ILE A 352 17.85 44.44 -0.90
CA ILE A 352 17.82 43.57 0.27
C ILE A 352 18.91 44.00 1.26
N GLU A 353 18.58 43.97 2.54
CA GLU A 353 19.50 44.12 3.66
C GLU A 353 19.29 42.93 4.60
N ALA A 354 20.34 42.15 4.85
CA ALA A 354 20.30 40.98 5.73
C ALA A 354 21.64 40.84 6.47
N ASN A 355 21.65 41.02 7.80
CA ASN A 355 22.88 41.08 8.58
C ASN A 355 23.88 42.11 7.98
N ASN A 356 25.05 41.65 7.50
CA ASN A 356 26.07 42.49 6.85
C ASN A 356 25.99 42.47 5.31
N PHE A 357 24.99 41.81 4.74
CA PHE A 357 24.79 41.72 3.30
C PHE A 357 23.83 42.81 2.83
N MET A 358 24.22 43.48 1.74
CA MET A 358 23.37 44.43 1.01
C MET A 358 23.55 44.19 -0.49
N GLN A 359 22.45 44.03 -1.20
CA GLN A 359 22.47 43.96 -2.67
C GLN A 359 21.30 44.76 -3.25
N ILE A 360 21.56 45.43 -4.37
CA ILE A 360 20.57 46.20 -5.13
C ILE A 360 20.45 45.62 -6.53
N ARG A 361 19.23 45.54 -7.05
CA ARG A 361 18.94 45.14 -8.42
C ARG A 361 17.94 46.12 -9.04
N LYS A 362 17.97 46.22 -10.37
CA LYS A 362 17.07 47.06 -11.17
C LYS A 362 15.92 46.21 -11.71
N MET A 363 14.70 46.74 -11.70
CA MET A 363 13.53 46.17 -12.39
C MET A 363 12.80 47.22 -13.21
N ILE A 364 12.00 46.76 -14.17
CA ILE A 364 11.24 47.60 -15.09
C ILE A 364 9.77 47.18 -15.02
N LEU A 365 8.91 48.08 -14.54
CA LEU A 365 7.45 47.90 -14.56
C LEU A 365 6.91 48.47 -15.87
N GLN A 366 6.15 47.67 -16.62
CA GLN A 366 5.53 48.07 -17.87
C GLN A 366 4.09 47.54 -17.93
N LYS A 367 3.16 48.29 -17.34
CA LYS A 367 1.72 47.97 -17.36
C LYS A 367 0.95 48.68 -18.46
#